data_AF-A0ABD1PP12-F1
#
_entry.id   AF-A0ABD1PP12-F1
#
_cell.length_a   1.000
_cell.length_b   1.000
_cell.length_c   1.000
_cell.angle_alpha   90.00
_cell.angle_beta   90.00
_cell.angle_gamma   90.00
#
_symmetry.space_group_name_H-M   'P 1'
#
loop_
_entity.id
_entity.type
_entity.pdbx_description
1 polymer ?
#
loop_
_entity_poly.entity_id
_entity_poly.type
_entity_poly.pdbx_seq_one_letter_code
_entity_poly.pdbx_strand_id
1 'polypeptide(L)'
;MTEGDMEDLLEASIACSIRAASTSMRSLNALKEYKKKMAGETAKAAEFRADMNGLMATVESAKATYQQMNQNLAEAGGNITDLTKRLDDALAAQAITASALEKANEEKKVLQLSSHSEVSLLKAKLEATAKARSNSEDVYVRILAEKKALEDKLSNAEAEFTANFHNTEAYASFSSFFASVGQQEVHTALRNDFIDFNIAPLEEKFPPVELGDDVEASDAPDE
;
A
#
# COMPACT_ATOMS: atom_id res chain seq x y z
N MET A 1 67.36 18.10 -139.19
CA MET A 1 66.21 18.59 -138.43
C MET A 1 65.49 19.58 -139.32
N THR A 2 64.31 19.20 -139.80
CA THR A 2 63.46 20.00 -140.68
C THR A 2 62.63 20.97 -139.85
N GLU A 3 62.00 21.96 -140.49
CA GLU A 3 61.12 22.94 -139.82
C GLU A 3 59.95 22.25 -139.10
N GLY A 4 59.37 21.21 -139.71
CA GLY A 4 58.35 20.36 -139.08
C GLY A 4 58.83 19.61 -137.83
N ASP A 5 60.08 19.15 -137.80
CA ASP A 5 60.65 18.51 -136.60
C ASP A 5 60.74 19.50 -135.41
N MET A 6 60.93 20.79 -135.68
CA MET A 6 60.99 21.82 -134.63
C MET A 6 59.61 22.20 -134.11
N GLU A 7 58.60 22.27 -134.98
CA GLU A 7 57.21 22.50 -134.57
C GLU A 7 56.68 21.33 -133.71
N ASP A 8 56.90 20.09 -134.13
CA ASP A 8 56.51 18.89 -133.38
C ASP A 8 57.17 18.84 -131.99
N LEU A 9 58.45 19.23 -131.90
CA LEU A 9 59.16 19.28 -130.63
C LEU A 9 58.61 20.37 -129.70
N LEU A 10 58.24 21.52 -130.26
CA LEU A 10 57.64 22.62 -129.51
C LEU A 10 56.25 22.23 -128.98
N GLU A 11 55.42 21.61 -129.81
CA GLU A 11 54.10 21.10 -129.40
C GLU A 11 54.21 20.04 -128.30
N ALA A 12 55.16 19.10 -128.44
CA ALA A 12 55.41 18.09 -127.42
C ALA A 12 55.87 18.70 -126.08
N SER A 13 56.74 19.72 -126.12
CA SER A 13 57.22 20.45 -124.96
C SER A 13 56.10 21.22 -124.24
N ILE A 14 55.24 21.91 -125.00
CA ILE A 14 54.06 22.60 -124.48
C ILE A 14 53.08 21.60 -123.86
N ALA A 15 52.80 20.49 -124.54
CA ALA A 15 51.92 19.43 -124.04
C ALA A 15 52.46 18.77 -122.76
N CYS A 16 53.78 18.59 -122.65
CA CYS A 16 54.43 18.13 -121.42
C CYS A 16 54.29 19.15 -120.28
N SER A 17 54.53 20.43 -120.56
CA SER A 17 54.40 21.51 -119.56
C SER A 17 52.97 21.64 -119.03
N ILE A 18 51.97 21.56 -119.91
CA ILE A 18 50.54 21.57 -119.54
C ILE A 18 50.20 20.34 -118.67
N ARG A 19 50.71 19.15 -119.01
CA ARG A 19 50.52 17.94 -118.20
C ARG A 19 51.17 18.05 -116.82
N ALA A 20 52.39 18.58 -116.75
CA ALA A 20 53.11 18.80 -115.51
C ALA A 20 52.39 19.82 -114.59
N ALA A 21 51.93 20.94 -115.16
CA ALA A 21 51.13 21.94 -114.45
C ALA A 21 49.80 21.36 -113.97
N SER A 22 49.09 20.61 -114.82
CA SER A 22 47.82 19.96 -114.47
C SER A 22 47.98 18.94 -113.35
N THR A 23 49.05 18.15 -113.39
CA THR A 23 49.37 17.17 -112.33
C THR A 23 49.71 17.89 -111.03
N SER A 24 50.52 18.94 -111.09
CA SER A 24 50.87 19.75 -109.90
C SER A 24 49.64 20.39 -109.26
N MET A 25 48.70 20.92 -110.05
CA MET A 25 47.45 21.48 -109.52
C MET A 25 46.58 20.41 -108.84
N ARG A 26 46.47 19.21 -109.42
CA ARG A 26 45.72 18.10 -108.79
C ARG A 26 46.35 17.67 -107.46
N SER A 27 47.68 17.53 -107.42
CA SER A 27 48.41 17.20 -106.19
C SER A 27 48.25 18.28 -105.12
N LEU A 28 48.27 19.57 -105.50
CA LEU A 28 48.04 20.66 -104.57
C LEU A 28 46.62 20.64 -103.98
N ASN A 29 45.61 20.37 -104.80
CA ASN A 29 44.22 20.28 -104.34
C ASN A 29 44.03 19.07 -103.41
N ALA A 30 44.59 17.90 -103.75
CA ALA A 30 44.56 16.72 -102.89
C ALA A 30 45.24 17.01 -101.53
N LEU A 31 46.36 17.74 -101.52
CA LEU A 31 47.07 18.10 -100.29
C LEU A 31 46.26 19.08 -99.43
N LYS A 32 45.55 20.04 -100.04
CA LYS A 32 44.63 20.95 -99.31
C LYS A 32 43.47 20.18 -98.68
N GLU A 33 42.85 19.27 -99.41
CA GLU A 33 41.78 18.42 -98.88
C GLU A 33 42.26 17.52 -97.76
N TYR A 34 43.44 16.90 -97.92
CA TYR A 34 44.06 16.09 -96.87
C TYR A 34 44.34 16.92 -95.62
N LYS A 35 44.92 18.11 -95.76
CA LYS A 35 45.16 19.03 -94.63
C LYS A 35 43.86 19.41 -93.92
N LYS A 36 42.78 19.66 -94.67
CA LYS A 36 41.45 19.95 -94.12
C LYS A 36 40.88 18.75 -93.34
N LYS A 37 41.00 17.53 -93.88
CA LYS A 37 40.58 16.29 -93.20
C LYS A 37 41.36 16.06 -91.91
N MET A 38 42.69 16.17 -91.96
CA MET A 38 43.55 16.01 -90.78
C MET A 38 43.22 17.03 -89.67
N ALA A 39 42.95 18.29 -90.04
CA ALA A 39 42.53 19.30 -89.07
C ALA A 39 41.18 18.93 -88.41
N GLY A 40 40.22 18.43 -89.20
CA GLY A 40 38.93 17.97 -88.69
C GLY A 40 39.04 16.75 -87.76
N GLU A 41 39.87 15.77 -88.12
CA GLU A 41 40.13 14.59 -87.26
C GLU A 41 40.86 14.96 -85.97
N THR A 42 41.81 15.90 -86.04
CA THR A 42 42.52 16.42 -84.85
C THR A 42 41.56 17.13 -83.91
N ALA A 43 40.63 17.94 -84.44
CA ALA A 43 39.61 18.61 -83.64
C ALA A 43 38.68 17.61 -82.94
N LYS A 44 38.18 16.60 -83.66
CA LYS A 44 37.36 15.53 -83.08
C LYS A 44 38.10 14.72 -82.00
N ALA A 45 39.39 14.45 -82.21
CA ALA A 45 40.20 13.76 -81.21
C ALA A 45 40.40 14.60 -79.94
N ALA A 46 40.49 15.93 -80.07
CA ALA A 46 40.57 16.84 -78.94
C ALA A 46 39.24 16.89 -78.17
N GLU A 47 38.10 17.00 -78.86
CA GLU A 47 36.77 16.95 -78.27
C GLU A 47 36.55 15.62 -77.52
N PHE A 48 36.84 14.49 -78.17
CA PHE A 48 36.71 13.17 -77.53
C PHE A 48 37.56 13.04 -76.26
N ARG A 49 38.79 13.58 -76.25
CA ARG A 49 39.63 13.61 -75.04
C ARG A 49 39.02 14.47 -73.94
N ALA A 50 38.44 15.62 -74.28
CA ALA A 50 37.77 16.47 -73.31
C ALA A 50 36.54 15.76 -72.71
N ASP A 51 35.74 15.11 -73.53
CA ASP A 51 34.56 14.35 -73.08
C ASP A 51 34.95 13.18 -72.17
N MET A 52 36.00 12.43 -72.54
CA MET A 52 36.52 11.33 -71.71
C MET A 52 37.04 11.83 -70.35
N ASN A 53 37.72 12.98 -70.32
CA ASN A 53 38.16 13.59 -69.07
C ASN A 53 36.97 14.02 -68.19
N GLY A 54 35.93 14.61 -68.79
CA GLY A 54 34.70 14.96 -68.08
C GLY A 54 33.96 13.74 -67.53
N LEU A 55 33.92 12.65 -68.29
CA LEU A 55 33.33 11.39 -67.85
C LEU A 55 34.11 10.78 -66.68
N MET A 56 35.45 10.77 -66.74
CA MET A 56 36.27 10.27 -65.64
C MET A 56 36.03 11.07 -64.34
N ALA A 57 35.99 12.39 -64.40
CA ALA A 57 35.70 13.22 -63.23
C ALA A 57 34.31 12.92 -62.63
N THR A 58 33.31 12.70 -63.50
CA THR A 58 31.96 12.34 -63.06
C THR A 58 31.94 10.97 -62.37
N VAL A 59 32.65 9.98 -62.93
CA VAL A 59 32.77 8.64 -62.34
C VAL A 59 33.47 8.68 -60.99
N GLU A 60 34.55 9.45 -60.85
CA GLU A 60 35.25 9.63 -59.58
C GLU A 60 34.36 10.27 -58.52
N SER A 61 33.61 11.32 -58.88
CA SER A 61 32.65 11.96 -57.98
C SER A 61 31.53 11.00 -57.54
N ALA A 62 31.00 10.20 -58.48
CA ALA A 62 29.98 9.20 -58.17
C ALA A 62 30.52 8.11 -57.24
N LYS A 63 31.76 7.66 -57.45
CA LYS A 63 32.44 6.69 -56.58
C LYS A 63 32.63 7.23 -55.17
N ALA A 64 33.05 8.49 -55.02
CA ALA A 64 33.19 9.13 -53.72
C ALA A 64 31.84 9.21 -52.98
N THR A 65 30.78 9.61 -53.70
CA THR A 65 29.41 9.66 -53.16
C THR A 65 28.95 8.28 -52.68
N TYR A 66 29.17 7.24 -53.49
CA TYR A 66 28.81 5.86 -53.13
C TYR A 66 29.58 5.36 -51.90
N GLN A 67 30.87 5.69 -51.78
CA GLN A 67 31.66 5.34 -50.60
C GLN A 67 31.12 6.02 -49.33
N GLN A 68 30.73 7.30 -49.42
CA GLN A 68 30.12 8.01 -48.31
C GLN A 68 28.76 7.41 -47.92
N MET A 69 27.92 7.06 -48.89
CA MET A 69 26.64 6.39 -48.62
C MET A 69 26.84 5.05 -47.91
N ASN A 70 27.84 4.26 -48.31
CA ASN A 70 28.15 3.00 -47.64
C ASN A 70 28.66 3.20 -46.19
N GLN A 71 29.46 4.23 -45.94
CA GLN A 71 29.89 4.57 -44.57
C GLN A 71 28.68 4.94 -43.70
N ASN A 72 27.79 5.81 -44.20
CA ASN A 72 26.57 6.18 -43.49
C ASN A 72 25.66 4.98 -43.21
N LEU A 73 25.57 4.02 -44.16
CA LEU A 73 24.80 2.79 -43.98
C LEU A 73 25.40 1.90 -42.88
N ALA A 74 26.73 1.78 -42.83
CA ALA A 74 27.42 1.03 -41.78
C ALA A 74 27.19 1.67 -40.40
N GLU A 75 27.28 3.00 -40.30
CA GLU A 75 26.98 3.74 -39.07
C GLU A 75 25.53 3.54 -38.63
N ALA A 76 24.57 3.66 -39.55
CA ALA A 76 23.17 3.43 -39.27
C ALA A 76 22.90 1.99 -38.78
N GLY A 77 23.54 0.99 -39.38
CA GLY A 77 23.46 -0.41 -38.94
C GLY A 77 24.00 -0.63 -37.52
N GLY A 78 25.10 0.05 -37.17
CA GLY A 78 25.64 0.06 -35.82
C GLY A 78 24.68 0.69 -34.81
N ASN A 79 24.10 1.84 -35.14
CA ASN A 79 23.12 2.53 -34.29
C ASN A 79 21.85 1.69 -34.04
N ILE A 80 21.36 0.98 -35.06
CA ILE A 80 20.21 0.07 -34.91
C ILE A 80 20.56 -1.04 -33.92
N THR A 81 21.75 -1.62 -34.03
CA THR A 81 22.20 -2.71 -33.15
C THR A 81 22.29 -2.24 -31.70
N ASP A 82 22.83 -1.03 -31.45
CA ASP A 82 22.89 -0.45 -30.10
C ASP A 82 21.48 -0.18 -29.54
N LEU A 83 20.57 0.38 -30.35
CA LEU A 83 19.20 0.64 -29.95
C LEU A 83 18.44 -0.65 -29.62
N THR A 84 18.61 -1.72 -30.41
CA THR A 84 18.03 -3.04 -30.13
C THR A 84 18.52 -3.57 -28.79
N LYS A 85 19.84 -3.51 -28.53
CA LYS A 85 20.39 -3.94 -27.24
C LYS A 85 19.80 -3.16 -26.06
N ARG A 86 19.72 -1.83 -26.18
CA ARG A 86 19.14 -0.97 -25.13
C ARG A 86 17.65 -1.25 -24.90
N LEU A 87 16.92 -1.61 -25.96
CA LEU A 87 15.52 -2.02 -25.85
C LEU A 87 15.40 -3.35 -25.08
N ASP A 88 16.23 -4.34 -25.42
CA ASP A 88 16.22 -5.63 -24.73
C ASP A 88 16.58 -5.47 -23.24
N ASP A 89 17.60 -4.67 -22.93
CA ASP A 89 17.99 -4.35 -21.55
C ASP A 89 16.84 -3.67 -20.78
N ALA A 90 16.12 -2.74 -21.44
CA ALA A 90 14.97 -2.07 -20.84
C ALA A 90 13.78 -3.02 -20.62
N LEU A 91 13.51 -3.94 -21.54
CA LEU A 91 12.48 -4.97 -21.38
C LEU A 91 12.81 -5.93 -20.24
N ALA A 92 14.08 -6.33 -20.10
CA ALA A 92 14.54 -7.14 -18.99
C ALA A 92 14.36 -6.41 -17.64
N ALA A 93 14.74 -5.13 -17.57
CA ALA A 93 14.52 -4.31 -16.38
C ALA A 93 13.03 -4.15 -16.06
N GLN A 94 12.18 -3.98 -17.07
CA GLN A 94 10.73 -3.90 -16.90
C GLN A 94 10.16 -5.20 -16.31
N ALA A 95 10.61 -6.36 -16.80
CA ALA A 95 10.17 -7.67 -16.28
C ALA A 95 10.54 -7.84 -14.79
N ILE A 96 11.75 -7.44 -14.39
CA ILE A 96 12.17 -7.45 -12.98
C ILE A 96 11.28 -6.54 -12.14
N THR A 97 11.01 -5.33 -12.64
CA THR A 97 10.20 -4.34 -11.91
C THR A 97 8.75 -4.81 -11.77
N ALA A 98 8.18 -5.44 -12.80
CA ALA A 98 6.85 -6.02 -12.77
C ALA A 98 6.74 -7.15 -11.74
N SER A 99 7.74 -8.05 -11.68
CA SER A 99 7.79 -9.11 -10.66
C SER A 99 7.92 -8.56 -9.24
N ALA A 100 8.73 -7.52 -9.04
CA ALA A 100 8.85 -6.85 -7.75
C ALA A 100 7.52 -6.19 -7.31
N LEU A 101 6.79 -5.58 -8.25
CA LEU A 101 5.47 -4.98 -8.00
C LEU A 101 4.43 -6.05 -7.62
N GLU A 102 4.43 -7.19 -8.30
CA GLU A 102 3.55 -8.32 -7.98
C GLU A 102 3.82 -8.82 -6.54
N LYS A 103 5.09 -9.01 -6.19
CA LYS A 103 5.48 -9.40 -4.83
C LYS A 103 5.03 -8.38 -3.78
N ALA A 104 5.24 -7.09 -4.03
CA ALA A 104 4.81 -6.03 -3.12
C ALA A 104 3.28 -5.98 -2.95
N ASN A 105 2.52 -6.26 -4.01
CA ASN A 105 1.06 -6.34 -3.93
C ASN A 105 0.60 -7.55 -3.10
N GLU A 106 1.26 -8.70 -3.22
CA GLU A 106 0.92 -9.86 -2.39
C GLU A 106 1.28 -9.62 -0.91
N GLU A 107 2.45 -9.04 -0.63
CA GLU A 107 2.83 -8.62 0.73
C GLU A 107 1.81 -7.63 1.33
N LYS A 108 1.36 -6.65 0.54
CA LYS A 108 0.29 -5.72 0.93
C LYS A 108 -1.01 -6.45 1.26
N LYS A 109 -1.42 -7.43 0.46
CA LYS A 109 -2.63 -8.23 0.69
C LYS A 109 -2.54 -9.04 1.98
N VAL A 110 -1.39 -9.66 2.25
CA VAL A 110 -1.12 -10.37 3.50
C VAL A 110 -1.25 -9.44 4.72
N LEU A 111 -0.64 -8.25 4.65
CA LEU A 111 -0.75 -7.25 5.72
C LEU A 111 -2.19 -6.78 5.96
N GLN A 112 -2.95 -6.56 4.89
CA GLN A 112 -4.36 -6.17 5.00
C GLN A 112 -5.20 -7.26 5.68
N LEU A 113 -5.02 -8.53 5.29
CA LEU A 113 -5.70 -9.67 5.90
C LEU A 113 -5.32 -9.84 7.38
N SER A 114 -4.03 -9.67 7.72
CA SER A 114 -3.56 -9.72 9.12
C SER A 114 -4.18 -8.60 9.95
N SER A 115 -4.24 -7.37 9.42
CA SER A 115 -4.89 -6.27 10.15
C SER A 115 -6.38 -6.52 10.37
N HIS A 116 -7.06 -7.14 9.39
CA HIS A 116 -8.48 -7.44 9.52
C HIS A 116 -8.75 -8.54 10.55
N SER A 117 -7.90 -9.56 10.62
CA SER A 117 -8.01 -10.62 11.63
C SER A 117 -7.71 -10.08 13.02
N GLU A 118 -6.70 -9.21 13.18
CA GLU A 118 -6.39 -8.54 14.45
C GLU A 118 -7.52 -7.64 14.93
N VAL A 119 -8.09 -6.82 14.05
CA VAL A 119 -9.26 -5.97 14.37
C VAL A 119 -10.47 -6.83 14.75
N SER A 120 -10.72 -7.93 14.04
CA SER A 120 -11.81 -8.86 14.36
C SER A 120 -11.62 -9.50 15.73
N LEU A 121 -10.39 -9.89 16.06
CA LEU A 121 -10.05 -10.49 17.35
C LEU A 121 -10.17 -9.48 18.50
N LEU A 122 -9.75 -8.23 18.28
CA LEU A 122 -9.95 -7.13 19.23
C LEU A 122 -11.44 -6.82 19.44
N LYS A 123 -12.24 -6.82 18.37
CA LYS A 123 -13.69 -6.62 18.46
C LYS A 123 -14.36 -7.74 19.26
N ALA A 124 -13.98 -9.00 19.04
CA ALA A 124 -14.47 -10.13 19.80
C ALA A 124 -14.07 -10.05 21.29
N LYS A 125 -12.83 -9.63 21.60
CA LYS A 125 -12.40 -9.37 22.98
C LYS A 125 -13.17 -8.22 23.62
N LEU A 126 -13.47 -7.16 22.87
CA LEU A 126 -14.27 -6.03 23.35
C LEU A 126 -15.72 -6.44 23.65
N GLU A 127 -16.35 -7.25 22.78
CA GLU A 127 -17.69 -7.81 23.03
C GLU A 127 -17.70 -8.76 24.23
N ALA A 128 -16.69 -9.63 24.35
CA ALA A 128 -16.57 -10.54 25.50
C ALA A 128 -16.40 -9.77 26.83
N THR A 129 -15.60 -8.71 26.83
CA THR A 129 -15.42 -7.84 28.02
C THR A 129 -16.67 -7.02 28.33
N ALA A 130 -17.38 -6.50 27.32
CA ALA A 130 -18.67 -5.83 27.50
C ALA A 130 -19.73 -6.77 28.11
N LYS A 131 -19.81 -8.01 27.63
CA LYS A 131 -20.72 -9.03 28.18
C LYS A 131 -20.35 -9.43 29.61
N ALA A 132 -19.07 -9.62 29.91
CA ALA A 132 -18.60 -9.91 31.26
C ALA A 132 -18.95 -8.78 32.24
N ARG A 133 -18.83 -7.53 31.81
CA ARG A 133 -19.25 -6.35 32.60
C ARG A 133 -20.75 -6.35 32.87
N SER A 134 -21.58 -6.56 31.85
CA SER A 134 -23.04 -6.65 32.02
C SER A 134 -23.43 -7.75 33.01
N ASN A 135 -22.83 -8.94 32.89
CA ASN A 135 -23.10 -10.04 33.83
C ASN A 135 -22.68 -9.70 35.27
N SER A 136 -21.56 -8.98 35.45
CA SER A 136 -21.13 -8.54 36.79
C SER A 136 -22.09 -7.52 37.40
N GLU A 137 -22.68 -6.65 36.57
CA GLU A 137 -23.64 -5.65 36.99
C GLU A 137 -24.98 -6.28 37.38
N ASP A 138 -25.44 -7.29 36.64
CA ASP A 138 -26.62 -8.08 36.99
C ASP A 138 -26.45 -8.83 38.32
N VAL A 139 -25.27 -9.43 38.56
CA VAL A 139 -24.95 -10.11 39.83
C VAL A 139 -24.96 -9.11 40.99
N TYR A 140 -24.38 -7.92 40.79
CA TYR A 140 -24.37 -6.87 41.81
C TYR A 140 -25.78 -6.40 42.17
N VAL A 141 -26.64 -6.16 41.16
CA VAL A 141 -28.05 -5.79 41.37
C VAL A 141 -28.81 -6.90 42.12
N ARG A 142 -28.56 -8.17 41.78
CA ARG A 142 -29.18 -9.31 42.48
C ARG A 142 -28.75 -9.39 43.94
N ILE A 143 -27.46 -9.20 44.22
CA ILE A 143 -26.93 -9.17 45.59
C ILE A 143 -27.54 -8.02 46.39
N LEU A 144 -27.71 -6.83 45.79
CA LEU A 144 -28.37 -5.71 46.45
C LEU A 144 -29.85 -6.00 46.76
N ALA A 145 -30.56 -6.65 45.84
CA ALA A 145 -31.95 -7.06 46.05
C ALA A 145 -32.07 -8.14 47.15
N GLU A 146 -31.19 -9.14 47.13
CA GLU A 146 -31.11 -10.18 48.16
C GLU A 146 -30.78 -9.58 49.54
N LYS A 147 -29.83 -8.64 49.59
CA LYS A 147 -29.50 -7.91 50.81
C LYS A 147 -30.72 -7.17 51.37
N LYS A 148 -31.43 -6.41 50.52
CA LYS A 148 -32.63 -5.68 50.93
C LYS A 148 -33.72 -6.62 51.46
N ALA A 149 -33.94 -7.76 50.79
CA ALA A 149 -34.91 -8.74 51.25
C ALA A 149 -34.54 -9.36 52.61
N LEU A 150 -33.24 -9.51 52.91
CA LEU A 150 -32.77 -9.95 54.23
C LEU A 150 -32.96 -8.86 55.29
N GLU A 151 -32.70 -7.60 54.97
CA GLU A 151 -32.97 -6.45 55.86
C GLU A 151 -34.48 -6.35 56.19
N ASP A 152 -35.35 -6.50 55.19
CA ASP A 152 -36.81 -6.49 55.38
C ASP A 152 -37.27 -7.67 56.25
N LYS A 153 -36.70 -8.88 56.06
CA LYS A 153 -36.98 -10.04 56.91
C LYS A 153 -36.53 -9.85 58.36
N LEU A 154 -35.34 -9.28 58.56
CA LEU A 154 -34.83 -8.98 59.89
C LEU A 154 -35.75 -7.97 60.58
N SER A 155 -36.12 -6.88 59.89
CA SER A 155 -37.03 -5.88 60.43
C SER A 155 -38.40 -6.46 60.79
N ASN A 156 -38.96 -7.34 59.95
CA ASN A 156 -40.21 -8.03 60.25
C ASN A 156 -40.07 -8.98 61.45
N ALA A 157 -38.97 -9.74 61.55
CA ALA A 157 -38.71 -10.62 62.68
C ALA A 157 -38.55 -9.84 63.98
N GLU A 158 -37.88 -8.68 63.95
CA GLU A 158 -37.78 -7.76 65.09
C GLU A 158 -39.14 -7.20 65.49
N ALA A 159 -39.99 -6.83 64.52
CA ALA A 159 -41.34 -6.35 64.77
C ALA A 159 -42.24 -7.45 65.36
N GLU A 160 -42.18 -8.68 64.83
CA GLU A 160 -42.89 -9.85 65.35
C GLU A 160 -42.41 -10.23 66.75
N PHE A 161 -41.09 -10.24 66.97
CA PHE A 161 -40.51 -10.46 68.29
C PHE A 161 -41.01 -9.41 69.28
N THR A 162 -40.96 -8.13 68.94
CA THR A 162 -41.42 -7.05 69.82
C THR A 162 -42.91 -7.15 70.12
N ALA A 163 -43.73 -7.44 69.10
CA ALA A 163 -45.18 -7.58 69.26
C ALA A 163 -45.58 -8.78 70.11
N ASN A 164 -44.83 -9.89 70.00
CA ASN A 164 -45.12 -11.14 70.70
C ASN A 164 -44.28 -11.35 71.96
N PHE A 165 -43.32 -10.47 72.27
CA PHE A 165 -42.40 -10.62 73.38
C PHE A 165 -43.17 -10.89 74.67
N HIS A 166 -44.21 -10.09 74.93
CA HIS A 166 -45.11 -10.21 76.09
C HIS A 166 -45.83 -11.57 76.23
N ASN A 167 -45.88 -12.37 75.17
CA ASN A 167 -46.54 -13.69 75.14
C ASN A 167 -45.54 -14.86 75.16
N THR A 168 -44.24 -14.59 75.27
CA THR A 168 -43.21 -15.64 75.32
C THR A 168 -42.97 -16.15 76.74
N GLU A 169 -42.55 -17.41 76.88
CA GLU A 169 -42.04 -17.95 78.15
C GLU A 169 -40.89 -17.12 78.71
N ALA A 170 -40.05 -16.55 77.84
CA ALA A 170 -38.98 -15.65 78.24
C ALA A 170 -39.52 -14.39 78.94
N TYR A 171 -40.61 -13.78 78.44
CA TYR A 171 -41.29 -12.69 79.13
C TYR A 171 -42.03 -13.15 80.37
N ALA A 172 -42.64 -14.34 80.39
CA ALA A 172 -43.26 -14.88 81.59
C ALA A 172 -42.24 -15.05 82.73
N SER A 173 -41.07 -15.61 82.43
CA SER A 173 -39.94 -15.74 83.36
C SER A 173 -39.37 -14.37 83.76
N PHE A 174 -39.18 -13.45 82.81
CA PHE A 174 -38.72 -12.08 83.09
C PHE A 174 -39.73 -11.29 83.95
N SER A 175 -41.02 -11.36 83.62
CA SER A 175 -42.10 -10.73 84.36
C SER A 175 -42.28 -11.33 85.74
N SER A 176 -42.14 -12.66 85.88
CA SER A 176 -42.18 -13.34 87.17
C SER A 176 -40.99 -12.94 88.04
N PHE A 177 -39.77 -12.88 87.46
CA PHE A 177 -38.57 -12.39 88.15
C PHE A 177 -38.71 -10.92 88.58
N PHE A 178 -39.23 -10.05 87.70
CA PHE A 178 -39.47 -8.64 88.05
C PHE A 178 -40.54 -8.50 89.12
N ALA A 179 -41.62 -9.28 89.07
CA ALA A 179 -42.70 -9.23 90.06
C ALA A 179 -42.27 -9.79 91.43
N SER A 180 -41.35 -10.75 91.49
CA SER A 180 -40.90 -11.35 92.75
C SER A 180 -39.65 -10.68 93.32
N VAL A 181 -38.56 -10.62 92.56
CA VAL A 181 -37.25 -10.17 93.03
C VAL A 181 -37.07 -8.68 92.76
N GLY A 182 -37.30 -8.24 91.52
CA GLY A 182 -37.09 -6.85 91.12
C GLY A 182 -37.99 -5.87 91.90
N GLN A 183 -39.24 -6.25 92.14
CA GLN A 183 -40.19 -5.44 92.90
C GLN A 183 -39.81 -5.37 94.37
N GLN A 184 -39.34 -6.47 94.96
CA GLN A 184 -38.89 -6.49 96.35
C GLN A 184 -37.60 -5.68 96.56
N GLU A 185 -36.66 -5.74 95.62
CA GLU A 185 -35.44 -4.91 95.65
C GLU A 185 -35.78 -3.41 95.53
N VAL A 186 -36.71 -3.03 94.64
CA VAL A 186 -37.15 -1.64 94.49
C VAL A 186 -37.89 -1.14 95.73
N HIS A 187 -38.80 -1.94 96.30
CA HIS A 187 -39.48 -1.59 97.55
C HIS A 187 -38.49 -1.46 98.71
N THR A 188 -37.47 -2.33 98.78
CA THR A 188 -36.42 -2.27 99.81
C THR A 188 -35.52 -1.05 99.65
N ALA A 189 -35.09 -0.73 98.42
CA ALA A 189 -34.30 0.46 98.13
C ALA A 189 -35.07 1.75 98.43
N LEU A 190 -36.35 1.85 98.03
CA LEU A 190 -37.18 3.01 98.34
C LEU A 190 -37.37 3.20 99.86
N ARG A 191 -37.52 2.11 100.61
CA ARG A 191 -37.71 2.15 102.07
C ARG A 191 -36.43 2.55 102.81
N ASN A 192 -35.27 2.18 102.28
CA ASN A 192 -33.95 2.48 102.88
C ASN A 192 -33.42 3.85 102.49
N ASP A 193 -33.58 4.25 101.22
CA ASP A 193 -32.97 5.47 100.67
C ASP A 193 -33.90 6.70 100.73
N PHE A 194 -35.22 6.50 100.85
CA PHE A 194 -36.23 7.57 100.86
C PHE A 194 -37.21 7.43 102.03
N ILE A 195 -36.69 7.59 103.26
CA ILE A 195 -37.41 7.36 104.53
C ILE A 195 -38.72 8.16 104.66
N ASP A 196 -38.81 9.35 104.08
CA ASP A 196 -40.00 10.22 104.15
C ASP A 196 -41.02 9.98 103.03
N PHE A 197 -40.71 9.07 102.09
CA PHE A 197 -41.61 8.76 100.98
C PHE A 197 -42.70 7.79 101.45
N ASN A 198 -43.95 8.24 101.46
CA ASN A 198 -45.08 7.39 101.82
C ASN A 198 -45.32 6.33 100.73
N ILE A 199 -44.73 5.15 100.93
CA ILE A 199 -44.86 4.00 100.03
C ILE A 199 -46.21 3.29 100.10
N ALA A 200 -47.07 3.62 101.07
CA ALA A 200 -48.35 2.93 101.27
C ALA A 200 -49.25 2.87 100.02
N PRO A 201 -49.39 3.92 99.19
CA PRO A 201 -50.21 3.86 97.96
C PRO A 201 -49.61 2.93 96.89
N LEU A 202 -48.29 2.73 96.91
CA LEU A 202 -47.58 1.83 96.00
C LEU A 202 -47.75 0.38 96.46
N GLU A 203 -47.67 0.11 97.75
CA GLU A 203 -47.91 -1.21 98.34
C GLU A 203 -49.38 -1.66 98.23
N GLU A 204 -50.33 -0.72 98.24
CA GLU A 204 -51.75 -1.03 98.01
C GLU A 204 -52.02 -1.47 96.56
N LYS A 205 -51.36 -0.81 95.58
CA LYS A 205 -51.48 -1.19 94.17
C LYS A 205 -50.65 -2.42 93.80
N PHE A 206 -49.57 -2.66 94.53
CA PHE A 206 -48.62 -3.72 94.27
C PHE A 206 -48.18 -4.36 95.59
N PRO A 207 -48.98 -5.30 96.13
CA PRO A 207 -48.69 -5.91 97.41
C PRO A 207 -47.41 -6.77 97.32
N PRO A 208 -46.56 -6.77 98.36
CA PRO A 208 -45.39 -7.63 98.40
C PRO A 208 -45.82 -9.10 98.32
N VAL A 209 -45.24 -9.84 97.39
CA VAL A 209 -45.52 -11.27 97.20
C VAL A 209 -44.65 -12.08 98.17
N GLU A 210 -45.28 -12.89 99.03
CA GLU A 210 -44.55 -13.88 99.83
C GLU A 210 -44.10 -15.02 98.92
N LEU A 211 -42.79 -15.14 98.71
CA LEU A 211 -42.17 -16.24 97.98
C LEU A 211 -42.37 -17.53 98.78
N GLY A 212 -43.16 -18.47 98.25
CA GLY A 212 -43.20 -19.83 98.74
C GLY A 212 -41.90 -20.56 98.39
N ASP A 213 -41.31 -21.23 99.38
CA ASP A 213 -40.19 -22.14 99.21
C ASP A 213 -40.65 -23.36 98.39
N ASP A 214 -40.52 -23.34 97.07
CA ASP A 214 -40.47 -24.53 96.19
C ASP A 214 -40.33 -24.07 94.72
N VAL A 215 -39.13 -24.18 94.14
CA VAL A 215 -38.88 -24.83 92.83
C VAL A 215 -37.37 -25.14 92.74
N GLU A 216 -37.10 -26.43 92.54
CA GLU A 216 -35.81 -27.10 92.39
C GLU A 216 -35.01 -26.65 91.16
N ALA A 217 -33.70 -26.88 91.23
CA ALA A 217 -32.78 -26.81 90.11
C ALA A 217 -33.24 -27.71 88.95
N SER A 218 -33.19 -27.19 87.72
CA SER A 218 -33.31 -27.98 86.49
C SER A 218 -32.14 -27.65 85.57
N ASP A 219 -31.51 -28.71 85.10
CA ASP A 219 -30.31 -28.78 84.27
C ASP A 219 -30.39 -28.01 82.93
N ALA A 220 -29.20 -27.63 82.45
CA ALA A 220 -28.91 -27.09 81.13
C ALA A 220 -29.15 -28.11 79.99
N PRO A 221 -29.18 -27.64 78.73
CA PRO A 221 -28.61 -28.41 77.64
C PRO A 221 -27.44 -27.67 76.97
N ASP A 222 -26.36 -28.43 76.77
CA ASP A 222 -25.28 -28.17 75.82
C ASP A 222 -25.83 -28.20 74.37
N GLU A 223 -25.60 -27.13 73.59
CA GLU A 223 -25.07 -27.08 72.22
C GLU A 223 -25.07 -25.65 71.65
#